data_AF-A0A6M0EMM1-F1
#
_entry.id   AF-A0A6M0EMM1-F1
#
_cell.length_a   1.000
_cell.length_b   1.000
_cell.length_c   1.000
_cell.angle_alpha   90.00
_cell.angle_beta   90.00
_cell.angle_gamma   90.00
#
_symmetry.space_group_name_H-M   'P 1'
#
loop_
_entity.id
_entity.type
_entity.pdbx_description
1 polymer ?
#
loop_
_entity_poly.entity_id
_entity_poly.type
_entity_poly.pdbx_seq_one_letter_code
_entity_poly.pdbx_strand_id
1 'polypeptide(L)'
;MICNNTDRLQDIVVSGWIRRTEVDQVLKNKIETATPLKRVLLYKEAGLWYETIFNLAKLRRSQPNEPNLAAAWEELLKSAGLSIILDGE
;
A
#
# COMPACT_ATOMS: atom_id res chain seq x y z
N MET A 1 -20.33 -5.19 -0.09
CA MET A 1 -21.16 -4.01 0.21
C MET A 1 -22.59 -4.43 -0.10
N ILE A 2 -23.53 -4.26 0.83
CA ILE A 2 -24.93 -4.64 0.55
C ILE A 2 -25.57 -3.42 -0.12
N CYS A 3 -25.84 -3.54 -1.43
CA CYS A 3 -26.47 -2.47 -2.18
C CYS A 3 -28.00 -2.60 -2.16
N ASN A 4 -28.53 -3.82 -2.04
CA ASN A 4 -29.94 -4.11 -1.87
C ASN A 4 -30.14 -5.24 -0.84
N ASN A 5 -30.87 -4.96 0.23
CA ASN A 5 -31.08 -5.91 1.32
C ASN A 5 -32.08 -7.03 0.99
N THR A 6 -32.86 -6.87 -0.07
CA THR A 6 -33.91 -7.82 -0.46
C THR A 6 -33.48 -8.71 -1.63
N ASP A 7 -32.51 -8.27 -2.43
CA ASP A 7 -31.92 -9.04 -3.54
C ASP A 7 -30.40 -8.93 -3.51
N ARG A 8 -29.78 -9.96 -2.93
CA ARG A 8 -28.34 -10.05 -2.71
C ARG A 8 -27.58 -10.67 -3.88
N LEU A 9 -28.28 -11.15 -4.91
CA LEU A 9 -27.63 -11.69 -6.12
C LEU A 9 -26.91 -10.60 -6.92
N GLN A 10 -27.27 -9.34 -6.69
CA GLN A 10 -26.64 -8.17 -7.30
C GLN A 10 -25.49 -7.58 -6.45
N ASP A 11 -25.16 -8.18 -5.30
CA ASP A 11 -24.06 -7.69 -4.47
C ASP A 11 -22.73 -7.89 -5.22
N ILE A 12 -21.95 -6.81 -5.36
CA ILE A 12 -20.58 -6.90 -5.89
C ILE A 12 -19.71 -7.55 -4.81
N VAL A 13 -19.16 -8.72 -5.13
CA VAL A 13 -18.21 -9.46 -4.28
C VAL A 13 -16.83 -9.39 -4.91
N VAL A 14 -15.85 -9.00 -4.10
CA VAL A 14 -14.43 -9.03 -4.47
C VAL A 14 -13.75 -10.07 -3.61
N SER A 15 -12.90 -10.91 -4.20
CA SER A 15 -12.09 -11.89 -3.48
C SER A 15 -10.62 -11.47 -3.50
N GLY A 16 -9.90 -11.84 -2.44
CA GLY A 16 -8.48 -11.53 -2.28
C GLY A 16 -7.85 -12.40 -1.20
N TRP A 17 -6.52 -12.47 -1.20
CA TRP A 17 -5.75 -13.25 -0.25
C TRP A 17 -4.58 -12.43 0.30
N ILE A 18 -4.23 -12.67 1.55
CA ILE A 18 -3.05 -12.07 2.19
C ILE A 18 -1.96 -13.14 2.23
N ARG A 19 -0.82 -12.86 1.60
CA ARG A 19 0.37 -13.68 1.75
C ARG A 19 1.16 -13.21 2.97
N ARG A 20 1.41 -14.12 3.91
CA ARG A 20 2.49 -13.93 4.88
C ARG A 20 3.78 -14.43 4.25
N THR A 21 4.77 -13.56 4.19
CA THR A 21 6.10 -13.86 3.66
C THR A 21 7.10 -13.64 4.78
N GLU A 22 7.93 -14.65 5.05
CA GLU A 22 9.04 -14.48 5.99
C GLU A 22 10.09 -13.55 5.40
N VAL A 23 10.60 -12.66 6.24
CA VAL A 23 11.64 -11.70 5.90
C VAL A 23 12.96 -12.28 6.40
N ASP A 24 13.97 -12.35 5.53
CA ASP A 24 15.29 -12.83 5.96
C ASP A 24 15.91 -11.86 6.99
N GLN A 25 16.89 -12.37 7.76
CA GLN A 25 17.50 -11.61 8.84
C GLN A 25 18.24 -10.35 8.36
N VAL A 26 18.79 -10.36 7.15
CA VAL A 26 19.51 -9.22 6.57
C VAL A 26 18.53 -8.09 6.27
N LEU A 27 17.41 -8.41 5.63
CA LEU A 27 16.36 -7.43 5.33
C LEU A 27 15.71 -6.92 6.61
N LYS A 28 15.46 -7.79 7.59
CA LYS A 28 14.93 -7.40 8.91
C LYS A 28 15.84 -6.37 9.60
N ASN A 29 17.14 -6.62 9.66
CA ASN A 29 18.11 -5.69 10.26
C ASN A 29 18.16 -4.34 9.52
N LYS A 30 18.05 -4.35 8.19
CA LYS A 30 17.97 -3.12 7.38
C LYS A 30 16.71 -2.32 7.69
N ILE A 31 15.57 -2.99 7.84
CA ILE A 31 14.29 -2.33 8.14
C ILE A 31 14.34 -1.69 9.54
N GLU A 32 14.84 -2.40 10.54
CA GLU A 32 14.87 -1.91 11.93
C GLU A 32 15.67 -0.62 12.07
N THR A 33 16.81 -0.52 11.39
CA THR A 33 17.71 0.65 11.46
C THR A 33 17.40 1.75 10.45
N ALA A 34 16.57 1.48 9.44
CA ALA A 34 16.22 2.45 8.40
C ALA A 34 15.31 3.58 8.90
N THR A 35 15.48 4.76 8.29
CA THR A 35 14.52 5.85 8.42
C THR A 35 13.15 5.44 7.86
N PRO A 36 12.05 6.08 8.28
CA PRO A 36 10.72 5.68 7.82
C PRO A 36 10.55 5.63 6.30
N LEU A 37 11.09 6.60 5.57
CA LEU A 37 11.05 6.59 4.10
C LEU A 37 11.92 5.46 3.52
N LYS A 38 13.09 5.21 4.10
CA LYS A 38 13.96 4.11 3.64
C LYS A 38 13.35 2.74 3.92
N ARG A 39 12.55 2.59 4.99
CA ARG A 39 11.76 1.37 5.24
C ARG A 39 10.76 1.09 4.12
N VAL A 40 10.05 2.11 3.64
CA VAL A 40 9.13 1.96 2.50
C VAL A 40 9.87 1.44 1.26
N LEU A 41 11.05 1.99 0.97
CA LEU A 41 11.87 1.53 -0.16
C LEU A 41 12.33 0.08 0.00
N LEU A 42 12.76 -0.32 1.21
CA LEU A 42 13.16 -1.70 1.49
C LEU A 42 11.98 -2.68 1.30
N TYR A 43 10.78 -2.31 1.74
CA TYR A 43 9.58 -3.14 1.50
C TYR A 43 9.23 -3.23 0.01
N LYS A 44 9.35 -2.13 -0.73
CA LYS A 44 9.13 -2.10 -2.19
C LYS A 44 10.10 -3.02 -2.91
N GLU A 45 11.39 -2.90 -2.61
CA GLU A 45 12.47 -3.73 -3.17
C GLU A 45 12.28 -5.22 -2.85
N ALA A 46 11.74 -5.54 -1.65
CA ALA A 46 11.45 -6.90 -1.23
C ALA A 46 10.13 -7.47 -1.80
N GLY A 47 9.37 -6.70 -2.59
CA GLY A 47 8.06 -7.11 -3.10
C GLY A 47 6.98 -7.24 -2.02
N LEU A 48 7.19 -6.64 -0.84
CA LEU A 48 6.25 -6.67 0.28
C LEU A 48 5.20 -5.57 0.09
N TRP A 49 4.27 -5.85 -0.83
CA TRP A 49 3.28 -4.87 -1.31
C TRP A 49 2.47 -4.22 -0.18
N TYR A 50 1.91 -5.04 0.73
CA TYR A 50 1.10 -4.55 1.84
C TYR A 50 1.89 -3.62 2.77
N GLU A 51 3.10 -4.02 3.15
CA GLU A 51 3.97 -3.18 3.99
C GLU A 51 4.36 -1.88 3.29
N THR A 52 4.61 -1.93 1.99
CA THR A 52 4.95 -0.75 1.18
C THR A 52 3.81 0.27 1.21
N ILE A 53 2.60 -0.13 0.82
CA ILE A 53 1.45 0.78 0.75
C ILE A 53 1.02 1.29 2.13
N PHE A 54 1.04 0.43 3.15
CA PHE A 54 0.66 0.79 4.51
C PHE A 54 1.61 1.84 5.12
N ASN A 55 2.92 1.62 5.03
CA ASN A 55 3.90 2.53 5.61
C ASN A 55 3.98 3.85 4.84
N LEU A 56 3.84 3.82 3.51
CA LEU A 56 3.78 5.05 2.72
C LEU A 56 2.51 5.88 3.02
N ALA A 57 1.35 5.23 3.15
CA ALA A 57 0.12 5.90 3.54
C ALA A 57 0.24 6.56 4.92
N LYS A 58 0.87 5.90 5.89
CA LYS A 58 1.16 6.48 7.21
C LYS A 58 2.04 7.73 7.10
N LEU A 59 3.11 7.67 6.31
CA LEU A 59 4.00 8.82 6.11
C LEU A 59 3.27 9.99 5.49
N ARG A 60 2.54 9.75 4.39
CA ARG A 60 1.76 10.79 3.71
C ARG A 60 0.72 11.42 4.64
N ARG A 61 0.05 10.64 5.49
CA ARG A 61 -0.89 11.18 6.50
C ARG A 61 -0.19 12.04 7.56
N SER A 62 1.03 11.69 7.96
CA SER A 62 1.81 12.46 8.94
C SER A 62 2.41 13.75 8.37
N GLN A 63 2.68 13.76 7.06
CA GLN A 63 3.37 14.83 6.35
C GLN A 63 2.61 15.14 5.04
N PRO A 64 1.39 15.69 5.13
CA PRO A 64 0.49 15.83 3.98
C PRO A 64 1.00 16.80 2.91
N ASN A 65 1.86 17.75 3.29
CA ASN A 65 2.39 18.78 2.40
C ASN A 65 3.75 18.41 1.77
N GLU A 66 4.26 17.20 2.02
CA GLU A 66 5.54 16.74 1.47
C GLU A 66 5.36 16.23 0.02
N PRO A 67 5.86 16.96 -1.00
CA PRO A 67 5.60 16.64 -2.40
C PRO A 67 6.21 15.29 -2.81
N ASN A 68 7.34 14.91 -2.20
CA ASN A 68 7.98 13.63 -2.47
C ASN A 68 7.13 12.44 -2.04
N LEU A 69 6.36 12.57 -0.95
CA LEU A 69 5.43 11.53 -0.52
C LEU A 69 4.21 11.44 -1.43
N ALA A 70 3.80 12.57 -2.01
CA ALA A 70 2.72 12.59 -2.99
C ALA A 70 3.12 11.88 -4.28
N ALA A 71 4.30 12.18 -4.82
CA ALA A 71 4.85 11.52 -6.00
C ALA A 71 5.09 10.02 -5.78
N ALA A 72 5.66 9.63 -4.64
CA ALA A 72 5.88 8.23 -4.31
C ALA A 72 4.57 7.43 -4.22
N TRP A 73 3.51 8.05 -3.70
CA TRP A 73 2.17 7.44 -3.64
C TRP A 73 1.60 7.21 -5.03
N GLU A 74 1.74 8.21 -5.91
CA GLU A 74 1.29 8.13 -7.30
C GLU A 74 2.02 7.02 -8.08
N GLU A 75 3.35 6.97 -7.96
CA GLU A 75 4.18 5.95 -8.58
C GLU A 75 3.80 4.54 -8.09
N LEU A 76 3.59 4.39 -6.77
CA LEU A 76 3.20 3.12 -6.19
C LEU A 76 1.87 2.64 -6.78
N LEU A 77 0.82 3.46 -6.75
CA LEU A 77 -0.50 3.07 -7.25
C LEU A 77 -0.47 2.76 -8.76
N LYS A 78 0.25 3.55 -9.55
CA LYS A 78 0.46 3.27 -10.98
C LYS A 78 1.14 1.91 -11.20
N SER A 79 2.16 1.57 -10.42
CA SER A 79 2.88 0.29 -10.55
C SER A 79 2.01 -0.94 -10.27
N ALA A 80 0.91 -0.80 -9.52
CA ALA A 80 -0.07 -1.87 -9.30
C ALA A 80 -1.33 -1.76 -10.18
N GLY A 81 -1.35 -0.87 -11.17
CA GLY A 81 -2.53 -0.66 -12.02
C GLY A 81 -3.72 -0.05 -11.28
N LEU A 82 -3.47 0.60 -10.14
CA LEU A 82 -4.48 1.25 -9.29
C LEU A 82 -4.58 2.75 -9.55
N SER A 83 -4.25 3.19 -10.78
CA SER A 83 -4.30 4.61 -11.16
C SER A 83 -5.67 5.24 -10.96
N ILE A 84 -6.75 4.45 -11.04
CA ILE A 84 -8.13 4.90 -10.79
C ILE A 84 -8.35 5.47 -9.37
N ILE A 85 -7.44 5.19 -8.43
CA ILE A 85 -7.51 5.70 -7.05
C ILE A 85 -6.92 7.12 -6.97
N LEU A 86 -6.16 7.55 -7.97
CA LEU A 86 -5.57 8.89 -8.01
C LEU A 86 -6.59 9.96 -8.40
N ASP A 87 -7.56 9.57 -9.24
CA ASP A 87 -8.65 10.41 -9.70
C ASP A 87 -9.77 10.36 -8.66
N GLY A 88 -9.57 11.05 -7.54
CA GLY A 88 -10.63 11.27 -6.56
C GLY A 88 -11.64 12.30 -7.06
N GLU A 89 -12.65 11.85 -7.80
CA GLU A 89 -13.97 12.52 -7.91
C GLU A 89 -15.01 11.80 -7.04
#